data_AF-A0A1H7D6V9-F1
#
_entry.id   AF-A0A1H7D6V9-F1
#
_cell.length_a   1.000
_cell.length_b   1.000
_cell.length_c   1.000
_cell.angle_alpha   90.00
_cell.angle_beta   90.00
_cell.angle_gamma   90.00
#
_symmetry.space_group_name_H-M   'P 1'
#
loop_
_entity.id
_entity.type
_entity.pdbx_description
1 polymer ?
#
loop_
_entity_poly.entity_id
_entity_poly.type
_entity_poly.pdbx_seq_one_letter_code
_entity_poly.pdbx_strand_id
1 'polypeptide(L)'
;MKIRQFTEDQIIKLLQEGKKGEKPVEDLCRDFGCSTASYYAWKKKYGDTNPDEARRLRQLEKENARLLRIVGQQRLEIDGMKDVIGKKR
;
A
#
# COMPACT_ATOMS: atom_id res chain seq x y z
N MET A 1 11.58 27.54 13.12
CA MET A 1 12.19 26.49 12.27
C MET A 1 11.05 25.77 11.55
N LYS A 2 10.98 25.80 10.21
CA LYS A 2 9.93 25.09 9.47
C LYS A 2 10.19 23.58 9.57
N ILE A 3 9.22 22.83 10.07
CA ILE A 3 9.27 21.36 10.09
C ILE A 3 9.11 20.91 8.63
N ARG A 4 10.18 20.39 8.02
CA ARG A 4 10.08 19.72 6.72
C ARG A 4 9.26 18.43 6.93
N GLN A 5 8.12 18.33 6.26
CA GLN A 5 7.31 17.12 6.26
C GLN A 5 7.77 16.21 5.12
N PHE A 6 8.20 15.00 5.46
CA PHE A 6 8.53 13.97 4.48
C PHE A 6 7.31 13.08 4.25
N THR A 7 7.04 12.77 2.98
CA THR A 7 5.98 11.82 2.61
C THR A 7 6.43 10.39 2.88
N GLU A 8 5.46 9.49 3.08
CA GLU A 8 5.73 8.06 3.29
C GLU A 8 6.53 7.45 2.12
N ASP A 9 6.18 7.78 0.88
CA ASP A 9 6.91 7.31 -0.30
C ASP A 9 8.38 7.78 -0.33
N GLN A 10 8.65 9.01 0.10
CA GLN A 10 10.03 9.54 0.20
C GLN A 10 10.82 8.80 1.29
N ILE A 11 10.20 8.57 2.45
CA ILE A 11 10.80 7.84 3.56
C ILE A 11 11.13 6.41 3.12
N ILE A 12 10.20 5.71 2.46
CA ILE A 12 10.43 4.32 2.05
C ILE A 12 11.53 4.23 1.00
N LYS A 13 11.60 5.17 0.04
CA LYS A 13 12.72 5.23 -0.93
C LYS A 13 14.07 5.38 -0.24
N LEU A 14 14.18 6.29 0.73
CA LEU A 14 15.39 6.47 1.54
C LEU A 14 15.79 5.16 2.26
N LEU A 15 14.82 4.47 2.87
CA LEU A 15 15.06 3.20 3.55
C LEU A 15 15.51 2.09 2.59
N GLN A 16 15.02 2.08 1.35
CA GLN A 16 15.49 1.15 0.31
C GLN A 16 16.94 1.45 -0.11
N GLU A 17 17.30 2.71 -0.31
CA GLU A 17 18.69 3.09 -0.60
C GLU A 17 19.63 2.67 0.53
N GLY A 18 19.23 2.89 1.79
CA GLY A 18 19.99 2.42 2.94
C GLY A 18 20.04 0.90 3.10
N LYS A 19 19.06 0.15 2.55
CA LYS A 19 19.12 -1.32 2.47
C LYS A 19 20.11 -1.83 1.41
N LYS A 20 20.30 -1.10 0.31
CA LYS A 20 21.28 -1.47 -0.73
C LYS A 20 22.72 -1.38 -0.22
N GLY A 21 22.98 -0.48 0.75
CA GLY A 21 24.28 -0.36 1.41
C GLY A 21 25.36 0.31 0.57
N GLU A 22 25.00 0.99 -0.52
CA GLU A 22 25.94 1.69 -1.42
C GLU A 22 26.54 2.95 -0.79
N LYS A 23 25.84 3.56 0.18
CA LYS A 23 26.29 4.75 0.92
C LYS A 23 26.10 4.54 2.43
N PRO A 24 26.97 5.14 3.27
CA PRO A 24 26.73 5.24 4.71
C PRO A 24 25.40 5.94 5.02
N VAL A 25 24.75 5.55 6.11
CA VAL A 25 23.45 6.12 6.52
C VAL A 25 23.58 7.61 6.83
N GLU A 26 24.73 8.03 7.32
CA GLU A 26 25.06 9.43 7.64
C GLU A 26 25.02 10.31 6.38
N ASP A 27 25.58 9.82 5.28
CA ASP A 27 25.60 10.52 4.00
C ASP A 27 24.22 10.53 3.35
N LEU A 28 23.49 9.41 3.40
CA LEU A 28 22.10 9.34 2.95
C LEU A 28 21.21 10.33 3.70
N CYS A 29 21.35 10.43 5.01
CA CYS A 29 20.60 11.38 5.83
C CYS A 29 20.95 12.83 5.51
N ARG A 30 22.24 13.12 5.24
CA ARG A 30 22.70 14.45 4.83
C ARG A 30 22.11 14.86 3.48
N ASP A 31 22.16 13.97 2.49
CA ASP A 31 21.62 14.18 1.14
C ASP A 31 20.09 14.38 1.17
N PHE A 32 19.39 13.56 1.97
CA PHE A 32 17.93 13.62 2.12
C PHE A 32 17.46 14.77 3.02
N GLY A 33 18.35 15.32 3.85
CA GLY A 33 18.05 16.39 4.79
C GLY A 33 17.28 15.93 6.04
N CYS A 34 17.51 14.70 6.51
CA CYS A 34 16.98 14.18 7.77
C CYS A 34 18.09 13.86 8.78
N SER A 35 17.72 13.57 10.02
CA SER A 35 18.67 13.05 11.02
C SER A 35 18.78 11.53 10.93
N THR A 36 19.91 10.97 11.35
CA THR A 36 20.08 9.51 11.48
C THR A 36 19.08 8.91 12.46
N ALA A 37 18.74 9.63 13.53
CA ALA A 37 17.69 9.22 14.47
C ALA A 37 16.32 9.08 13.78
N SER A 38 15.95 10.04 12.91
CA SER A 38 14.73 9.96 12.10
C SER A 38 14.75 8.75 11.17
N TYR A 39 15.88 8.48 10.52
CA TYR A 39 16.06 7.32 9.66
C TYR A 39 15.80 6.00 10.39
N TYR A 40 16.39 5.80 11.57
CA TYR A 40 16.17 4.56 12.34
C TYR A 40 14.74 4.46 12.90
N ALA A 41 14.12 5.57 13.30
CA ALA A 41 12.71 5.58 13.69
C ALA A 41 11.80 5.16 12.52
N TRP A 42 12.07 5.66 11.32
CA TRP A 42 11.36 5.24 10.11
C TRP A 42 11.67 3.82 9.71
N LYS A 43 12.92 3.35 9.85
CA LYS A 43 13.29 1.96 9.61
C LYS A 43 12.52 1.01 10.52
N LYS A 44 12.30 1.37 11.78
CA LYS A 44 11.45 0.60 12.70
C LYS A 44 9.98 0.58 12.27
N LYS A 45 9.48 1.68 11.71
CA LYS A 45 8.06 1.84 11.34
C LYS A 45 7.71 1.27 9.96
N TYR A 46 8.62 1.39 9.00
CA TYR A 46 8.40 1.12 7.58
C TYR A 46 9.42 0.13 6.98
N GLY A 47 10.42 -0.30 7.77
CA GLY A 47 11.54 -1.09 7.27
C GLY A 47 11.15 -2.47 6.74
N ASP A 48 10.03 -3.04 7.15
CA ASP A 48 9.52 -4.31 6.63
C ASP A 48 8.56 -4.14 5.44
N THR A 49 8.20 -2.90 5.11
CA THR A 49 7.30 -2.61 3.99
C THR A 49 8.11 -2.58 2.69
N ASN A 50 8.03 -3.65 1.89
CA ASN A 50 8.48 -3.60 0.50
C ASN A 50 7.47 -2.77 -0.32
N PRO A 51 7.84 -1.62 -0.93
CA PRO A 51 6.96 -0.81 -1.77
C PRO A 51 6.22 -1.59 -2.83
N ASP A 52 6.88 -2.58 -3.44
CA ASP A 52 6.30 -3.40 -4.48
C ASP A 52 5.19 -4.28 -3.92
N GLU A 53 5.40 -4.84 -2.72
CA GLU A 53 4.39 -5.64 -2.04
C GLU A 53 3.22 -4.77 -1.54
N ALA A 54 3.51 -3.57 -1.01
CA ALA A 54 2.47 -2.62 -0.61
C ALA A 54 1.64 -2.13 -1.80
N ARG A 55 2.26 -1.87 -2.95
CA ARG A 55 1.57 -1.50 -4.19
C ARG A 55 0.73 -2.65 -4.72
N ARG A 56 1.28 -3.87 -4.71
CA ARG A 56 0.58 -5.10 -5.11
C ARG A 56 -0.62 -5.37 -4.23
N LEU A 57 -0.48 -5.21 -2.91
CA LEU A 57 -1.57 -5.37 -1.94
C LEU A 57 -2.71 -4.39 -2.23
N ARG A 58 -2.42 -3.10 -2.41
CA ARG A 58 -3.44 -2.09 -2.77
C ARG A 58 -4.17 -2.41 -4.07
N GLN A 59 -3.44 -2.93 -5.07
CA GLN A 59 -4.05 -3.35 -6.34
C GLN A 59 -4.98 -4.55 -6.15
N LEU A 60 -4.55 -5.56 -5.37
CA LEU A 60 -5.36 -6.73 -5.04
C LEU A 60 -6.61 -6.36 -4.24
N GLU A 61 -6.51 -5.46 -3.27
CA GLU A 61 -7.66 -4.96 -2.50
C GLU A 61 -8.68 -4.27 -3.40
N LYS A 62 -8.21 -3.43 -4.33
CA LYS A 62 -9.08 -2.74 -5.30
C LYS A 62 -9.79 -3.73 -6.22
N GLU A 63 -9.06 -4.73 -6.73
CA GLU A 63 -9.65 -5.74 -7.60
C GLU A 63 -10.64 -6.62 -6.84
N ASN A 64 -10.33 -7.02 -5.60
CA ASN A 64 -11.23 -7.79 -4.76
C ASN A 64 -12.54 -7.02 -4.49
N ALA A 65 -12.46 -5.73 -4.17
CA ALA A 65 -13.65 -4.89 -4.01
C ALA A 65 -14.49 -4.81 -5.31
N ARG A 66 -13.84 -4.76 -6.48
CA ARG A 66 -14.53 -4.81 -7.78
C ARG A 66 -15.22 -6.14 -8.01
N LEU A 67 -14.52 -7.25 -7.76
CA LEU A 67 -15.04 -8.60 -7.93
C LEU A 67 -16.22 -8.88 -7.01
N LEU A 68 -16.14 -8.50 -5.73
CA LEU A 68 -17.23 -8.62 -4.77
C LEU A 68 -18.50 -7.90 -5.24
N ARG A 69 -18.36 -6.70 -5.81
CA ARG A 69 -19.50 -5.96 -6.37
C ARG A 69 -20.14 -6.69 -7.54
N ILE A 70 -19.33 -7.22 -8.47
CA ILE A 70 -19.82 -7.97 -9.64
C ILE A 70 -20.55 -9.23 -9.19
N VAL A 71 -19.95 -10.00 -8.27
CA VAL A 71 -20.56 -11.23 -7.73
C VAL A 71 -21.87 -10.93 -7.01
N GLY A 72 -21.92 -9.85 -6.21
CA GLY A 72 -23.14 -9.41 -5.56
C GLY A 72 -24.26 -9.08 -6.55
N GLN A 73 -23.94 -8.34 -7.60
CA GLN A 73 -24.90 -7.99 -8.66
C GLN A 73 -25.42 -9.25 -9.39
N GLN A 74 -24.51 -10.14 -9.80
CA GLN A 74 -24.88 -11.40 -10.45
C GLN A 74 -25.76 -12.27 -9.55
N ARG A 75 -25.48 -12.30 -8.24
CA ARG A 75 -26.29 -13.05 -7.28
C ARG A 75 -27.73 -12.52 -7.22
N LEU A 76 -27.91 -11.20 -7.19
CA LEU A 76 -29.24 -10.59 -7.20
C LEU A 76 -30.01 -10.91 -8.48
N GLU A 77 -29.35 -10.88 -9.63
CA GLU A 77 -29.97 -11.25 -10.91
C GLU A 77 -30.41 -12.72 -10.95
N ILE A 78 -29.56 -13.63 -10.47
CA ILE A 78 -29.87 -15.06 -10.37
C ILE A 78 -31.07 -15.29 -9.45
N ASP A 79 -31.07 -14.66 -8.27
CA ASP A 79 -32.16 -14.82 -7.31
C ASP A 79 -33.48 -14.26 -7.89
N GLY A 80 -33.45 -13.11 -8.55
CA GLY A 80 -34.60 -12.55 -9.26
C GLY A 80 -35.14 -13.45 -10.39
N MET A 81 -34.24 -14.07 -11.18
CA MET A 81 -34.64 -15.03 -12.21
C MET A 81 -35.30 -16.27 -11.61
N LYS A 82 -34.76 -16.80 -10.51
CA LYS A 82 -35.34 -17.95 -9.80
C LYS A 82 -36.72 -17.64 -9.25
N ASP A 83 -36.93 -16.44 -8.69
CA ASP A 83 -38.24 -16.02 -8.19
C ASP A 83 -39.30 -15.95 -9.31
N VAL A 84 -38.94 -15.43 -10.49
CA VAL A 84 -39.86 -15.38 -11.64
C VAL A 84 -40.19 -16.78 -12.15
N ILE A 85 -39.20 -17.68 -12.24
CA ILE A 85 -39.41 -19.07 -12.67
C ILE A 85 -40.26 -19.83 -11.63
N GLY A 86 -40.00 -19.63 -10.34
CA GLY A 86 -40.71 -20.27 -9.24
C GLY A 86 -42.19 -19.87 -9.14
N LYS A 87 -42.52 -18.60 -9.44
CA LYS A 87 -43.91 -18.10 -9.46
C LYS A 87 -44.75 -18.60 -10.64
N LYS A 88 -44.13 -19.20 -11.66
CA LYS A 88 -44.80 -19.71 -12.86
C LYS A 88 -45.32 -21.15 -12.71
N ARG A 89 -45.16 -21.77 -11.53
CA ARG A 89 -45.69 -23.09 -11.16
C ARG A 89 -46.88 -22.98 -10.23
#